data_AF-A0A7C7AHZ5-F1
#
_entry.id   AF-A0A7C7AHZ5-F1
#
_cell.length_a   1.000
_cell.length_b   1.000
_cell.length_c   1.000
_cell.angle_alpha   90.00
_cell.angle_beta   90.00
_cell.angle_gamma   90.00
#
_symmetry.space_group_name_H-M   'P 1'
#
loop_
_entity.id
_entity.type
_entity.pdbx_description
1 polymer ?
#
loop_
_entity_poly.entity_id
_entity_poly.type
_entity_poly.pdbx_seq_one_letter_code
_entity_poly.pdbx_strand_id
1 'polypeptide(L)'
;MLLGMPALVEFASINQLVELCLKLNLNFIELNMNLPYNFIQNLPPLELKRITKETNIKFTMHMPDEADLGSFYESVRRGYVQLFSDTLD
;
A
#
# COMPACT_ATOMS: atom_id res chain seq x y z
N MET A 1 -11.01 13.41 -12.71
CA MET A 1 -10.30 13.56 -11.42
C MET A 1 -10.18 12.18 -10.81
N LEU A 2 -9.02 11.79 -10.28
CA LEU A 2 -8.85 10.53 -9.54
C LEU A 2 -9.04 10.83 -8.05
N LEU A 3 -9.98 10.14 -7.42
CA LEU A 3 -10.22 10.21 -5.98
C LEU A 3 -9.97 8.83 -5.38
N GLY A 4 -9.33 8.79 -4.22
CA GLY A 4 -9.00 7.55 -3.53
C GLY A 4 -9.26 7.63 -2.04
N MET A 5 -8.95 6.55 -1.35
CA MET A 5 -9.07 6.45 0.11
C MET A 5 -7.84 5.78 0.70
N PRO A 6 -7.43 6.15 1.92
CA PRO A 6 -6.41 5.43 2.65
C PRO A 6 -6.93 4.06 3.12
N ALA A 7 -6.00 3.14 3.33
CA ALA A 7 -6.25 1.95 4.11
C ALA A 7 -6.70 2.33 5.53
N LEU A 8 -7.74 1.66 6.03
CA LEU A 8 -8.37 1.97 7.32
C LEU A 8 -7.94 0.93 8.36
N VAL A 9 -7.68 1.39 9.58
CA VAL A 9 -7.21 0.55 10.69
C VAL A 9 -8.30 -0.41 11.20
N GLU A 10 -9.56 -0.10 10.92
CA GLU A 10 -10.74 -0.90 11.26
C GLU A 10 -10.84 -2.20 10.46
N PHE A 11 -10.07 -2.32 9.38
CA PHE A 11 -10.04 -3.52 8.53
C PHE A 11 -8.79 -4.35 8.75
N ALA A 12 -8.88 -5.62 8.34
CA ALA A 12 -7.79 -6.59 8.48
C ALA A 12 -7.41 -7.24 7.14
N SER A 13 -8.01 -6.79 6.03
CA SER A 13 -7.73 -7.35 4.70
C SER A 13 -7.98 -6.35 3.56
N ILE A 14 -7.29 -6.57 2.45
CA ILE A 14 -7.46 -5.81 1.20
C ILE A 14 -8.90 -5.93 0.68
N ASN A 15 -9.53 -7.10 0.79
CA ASN A 15 -10.87 -7.33 0.25
C ASN A 15 -11.92 -6.40 0.89
N GLN A 16 -11.80 -6.11 2.19
CA GLN A 16 -12.69 -5.15 2.86
C GLN A 16 -12.48 -3.73 2.35
N LEU A 17 -11.23 -3.34 2.06
CA LEU A 17 -10.91 -2.04 1.45
C LEU A 17 -11.48 -1.93 0.03
N VAL A 18 -11.36 -3.00 -0.76
CA VAL A 18 -11.90 -3.07 -2.13
C VAL A 18 -13.41 -2.94 -2.12
N GLU A 19 -14.09 -3.67 -1.23
CA GLU A 19 -15.54 -3.57 -1.06
C GLU A 19 -15.98 -2.14 -0.71
N LEU A 20 -15.28 -1.49 0.23
CA LEU A 20 -15.57 -0.11 0.61
C LEU A 20 -15.28 0.87 -0.53
N CYS A 21 -14.15 0.73 -1.22
CA CYS A 21 -13.77 1.58 -2.34
C CYS A 21 -14.80 1.52 -3.48
N LEU A 22 -15.31 0.32 -3.79
CA LEU A 22 -16.40 0.13 -4.76
C LEU A 22 -17.69 0.81 -4.28
N LYS A 23 -18.07 0.61 -3.02
CA LYS A 23 -19.27 1.20 -2.43
C LYS A 23 -19.24 2.74 -2.44
N LEU A 24 -18.06 3.33 -2.27
CA LEU A 24 -17.84 4.78 -2.30
C LEU A 24 -17.60 5.33 -3.71
N ASN A 25 -17.54 4.48 -4.74
CA ASN A 25 -17.25 4.85 -6.13
C ASN A 25 -15.92 5.63 -6.27
N LEU A 26 -14.89 5.17 -5.56
CA LEU A 26 -13.53 5.72 -5.61
C LEU A 26 -12.66 4.98 -6.61
N ASN A 27 -11.56 5.61 -7.03
CA ASN A 27 -10.70 5.13 -8.13
C ASN A 27 -9.47 4.37 -7.65
N PHE A 28 -9.01 4.59 -6.42
CA PHE A 28 -7.82 3.93 -5.90
C PHE A 28 -7.82 3.80 -4.37
N ILE A 29 -7.02 2.86 -3.89
CA ILE A 29 -6.73 2.65 -2.48
C ILE A 29 -5.25 2.97 -2.24
N GLU A 30 -4.98 3.77 -1.21
CA GLU A 30 -3.63 3.99 -0.68
C GLU A 30 -3.38 2.97 0.44
N LEU A 31 -2.62 1.92 0.10
CA LEU A 31 -2.12 0.95 1.07
C LEU A 31 -1.13 1.65 1.99
N ASN A 32 -1.06 1.23 3.25
CA ASN A 32 -0.22 1.88 4.25
C ASN A 32 0.63 0.85 4.99
N MET A 33 1.96 0.94 4.85
CA MET A 33 2.92 0.01 5.46
C MET A 33 2.97 0.06 6.99
N ASN A 34 2.32 1.02 7.63
CA ASN A 34 2.15 1.04 9.08
C ASN A 34 1.03 0.10 9.55
N LEU A 35 0.23 -0.46 8.62
CA LEU A 35 -0.82 -1.42 8.91
C LEU A 35 -0.37 -2.85 8.58
N PRO A 36 -0.38 -3.81 9.53
CA PRO A 36 0.21 -5.14 9.33
C PRO A 36 -0.31 -5.93 8.12
N TYR A 37 -1.58 -5.76 7.76
CA TYR A 37 -2.17 -6.46 6.61
C TYR A 37 -1.70 -5.89 5.26
N ASN A 38 -1.00 -4.76 5.25
CA ASN A 38 -0.37 -4.14 4.08
C ASN A 38 1.15 -4.32 4.05
N PHE A 39 1.72 -5.16 4.91
CA PHE A 39 3.14 -5.50 4.77
C PHE A 39 3.38 -6.25 3.45
N ILE A 40 4.57 -6.08 2.85
CA ILE A 40 4.90 -6.58 1.51
C ILE A 40 4.64 -8.10 1.38
N GLN A 41 4.99 -8.87 2.42
CA GLN A 41 4.74 -10.32 2.47
C GLN A 41 3.26 -10.71 2.45
N ASN A 42 2.37 -9.80 2.81
CA ASN A 42 0.91 -9.98 2.85
C ASN A 42 0.21 -9.39 1.61
N LEU A 43 0.96 -8.76 0.70
CA LEU A 43 0.45 -8.08 -0.50
C LEU A 43 0.98 -8.74 -1.78
N PRO A 44 0.55 -9.96 -2.13
CA PRO A 44 1.04 -10.62 -3.34
C PRO A 44 0.71 -9.79 -4.59
N PRO A 45 1.71 -9.37 -5.40
CA PRO A 45 1.49 -8.45 -6.52
C PRO A 45 0.50 -9.00 -7.57
N LEU A 46 0.44 -10.33 -7.73
CA LEU A 46 -0.51 -10.99 -8.62
C LEU A 46 -1.97 -10.77 -8.19
N GLU A 47 -2.23 -10.74 -6.89
CA GLU A 47 -3.57 -10.50 -6.35
C GLU A 47 -3.99 -9.05 -6.57
N LEU A 48 -3.12 -8.08 -6.28
CA LEU A 48 -3.38 -6.66 -6.54
C LEU A 48 -3.64 -6.40 -8.04
N LYS A 49 -2.86 -7.03 -8.92
CA LYS A 49 -3.05 -6.95 -10.39
C LYS A 49 -4.39 -7.58 -10.80
N ARG A 50 -4.78 -8.70 -10.20
CA ARG A 50 -6.08 -9.36 -10.44
C ARG A 50 -7.23 -8.45 -10.02
N ILE A 51 -7.19 -7.91 -8.81
CA ILE A 51 -8.21 -6.97 -8.29
C ILE A 51 -8.32 -5.75 -9.21
N THR A 52 -7.20 -5.18 -9.63
CA THR A 52 -7.18 -4.03 -10.54
C THR A 52 -7.89 -4.36 -11.85
N LYS A 53 -7.64 -5.54 -12.44
CA LYS A 53 -8.32 -5.97 -13.69
C LYS A 53 -9.82 -6.18 -13.50
N GLU A 54 -10.24 -6.71 -12.36
CA GLU A 54 -11.64 -7.03 -12.08
C GLU A 54 -12.48 -5.80 -11.71
N THR A 55 -11.87 -4.81 -11.06
CA THR A 55 -12.58 -3.68 -10.42
C THR A 55 -12.25 -2.31 -10.99
N ASN A 56 -11.15 -2.19 -11.77
CA ASN A 56 -10.51 -0.93 -12.15
C ASN A 56 -9.96 -0.07 -10.99
N ILE A 57 -9.99 -0.58 -9.75
CA ILE A 57 -9.39 0.07 -8.60
C ILE A 57 -7.87 -0.04 -8.72
N LYS A 58 -7.18 1.09 -8.60
CA LYS A 58 -5.72 1.15 -8.56
C LYS A 58 -5.23 1.12 -7.11
N PHE A 59 -3.95 0.79 -6.95
CA PHE A 59 -3.29 0.81 -5.65
C PHE A 59 -2.11 1.79 -5.67
N THR A 60 -1.92 2.46 -4.54
CA THR A 60 -0.72 3.25 -4.22
C THR A 60 -0.18 2.76 -2.89
N MET A 61 1.10 3.02 -2.60
CA MET A 61 1.75 2.59 -1.36
C MET A 61 2.26 3.79 -0.58
N HIS A 62 1.76 3.96 0.63
CA HIS A 62 2.29 4.86 1.64
C HIS A 62 3.36 4.13 2.45
N MET A 63 4.57 4.65 2.37
CA MET A 63 5.76 4.11 3.03
C MET A 63 5.69 4.31 4.55
N PRO A 64 6.51 3.61 5.37
CA PRO A 64 6.48 3.76 6.82
C PRO A 64 6.70 5.22 7.24
N ASP A 65 5.98 5.66 8.26
CA ASP A 65 5.98 7.07 8.69
C ASP A 65 7.35 7.50 9.25
N GLU A 66 8.08 6.54 9.81
CA GLU A 66 9.42 6.69 10.36
C GLU A 66 10.54 6.67 9.30
N ALA A 67 10.22 6.48 8.01
CA ALA A 67 11.22 6.33 6.97
C ALA A 67 12.10 7.58 6.81
N ASP A 68 13.38 7.45 7.17
CA ASP A 68 14.37 8.52 7.09
C ASP A 68 15.44 8.21 6.03
N LEU A 69 15.19 8.66 4.80
CA LEU A 69 16.16 8.61 3.71
C LEU A 69 17.28 9.67 3.85
N GLY A 70 17.10 10.64 4.75
CA GLY A 70 18.07 11.71 5.04
C GLY A 70 19.05 11.36 6.16
N SER A 71 18.91 10.21 6.81
CA SER A 71 19.73 9.81 7.94
C SER A 71 21.23 9.86 7.62
N PHE A 72 22.01 10.48 8.51
CA PHE A 72 23.48 10.48 8.43
C PHE A 72 24.07 9.07 8.60
N TYR A 73 23.35 8.18 9.28
CA TYR A 73 23.76 6.79 9.45
C TYR A 73 23.44 6.00 8.17
N GLU A 74 24.48 5.56 7.46
CA GLU A 74 24.34 4.81 6.21
C GLU A 74 23.48 3.56 6.36
N SER A 75 23.66 2.80 7.46
CA SER A 75 22.89 1.57 7.71
C SER A 75 21.39 1.81 7.78
N VAL A 76 20.96 2.92 8.41
CA VAL A 76 19.55 3.30 8.52
C VAL A 76 19.00 3.66 7.14
N ARG A 77 19.68 4.57 6.43
CA ARG A 77 19.25 5.01 5.10
C ARG A 77 19.17 3.86 4.10
N ARG A 78 20.17 2.96 4.10
CA ARG A 78 20.17 1.77 3.24
C ARG A 78 19.03 0.81 3.57
N GLY A 79 18.66 0.68 4.84
CA GLY A 79 17.51 -0.11 5.26
C GLY A 79 16.21 0.38 4.61
N TYR A 80 15.94 1.68 4.66
CA TYR A 80 14.74 2.25 4.02
C TYR A 80 14.79 2.20 2.50
N VAL A 81 15.95 2.46 1.87
CA VAL A 81 16.08 2.33 0.40
C VAL A 81 15.77 0.91 -0.05
N GLN A 82 16.28 -0.10 0.66
CA GLN A 82 15.97 -1.50 0.36
C GLN A 82 14.48 -1.78 0.54
N LEU A 83 13.91 -1.40 1.68
CA LEU A 83 12.48 -1.60 1.96
C LEU A 83 11.57 -0.99 0.88
N PHE A 84 11.92 0.21 0.38
CA PHE A 84 11.15 0.87 -0.67
C PHE A 84 11.33 0.15 -2.01
N SER A 85 12.54 -0.34 -2.30
CA SER A 85 12.82 -1.10 -3.52
C SER A 85 12.01 -2.40 -3.55
N ASP A 86 11.87 -3.08 -2.41
CA ASP A 86 11.08 -4.32 -2.26
C ASP A 86 9.58 -4.12 -2.57
N THR A 87 9.09 -2.87 -2.64
CA THR A 87 7.69 -2.57 -3.04
C THR A 87 7.47 -2.46 -4.55
N LEU A 88 8.55 -2.41 -5.35
CA LEU A 88 8.50 -2.19 -6.80
C LEU A 88 8.54 -3.50 -7.61
N ASP A 89 8.98 -4.59 -6.99
CA ASP A 89 9.10 -5.93 -7.59
C ASP A 89 7.76 -6.69 -7.63
#